data_AF-A0A8S3WB57-F1
#
_entry.id   AF-A0A8S3WB57-F1
#
_cell.length_a   1.000
_cell.length_b   1.000
_cell.length_c   1.000
_cell.angle_alpha   90.00
_cell.angle_beta   90.00
_cell.angle_gamma   90.00
#
_symmetry.space_group_name_H-M   'P 1'
#
loop_
_entity.id
_entity.type
_entity.pdbx_description
1 polymer ?
#
loop_
_entity_poly.entity_id
_entity_poly.type
_entity_poly.pdbx_seq_one_letter_code
_entity_poly.pdbx_strand_id
1 'polypeptide(L)'
;MIARSALRNYLWRTFRRRYSESSSQTQGSSFASPSAVINTNVPGLSSAVIHPSSQPVGPGVDPSKNGAYKVPEYFCYDNMSYFEAEIEMAKFRLPQPSATKK
;
A
#
# COMPACT_ATOMS: atom_id res chain seq x y z
N MET A 1 46.76 -0.10 -47.26
CA MET A 1 45.34 -0.47 -47.35
C MET A 1 45.06 -1.53 -46.29
N ILE A 2 44.39 -1.16 -45.20
CA ILE A 2 44.03 -2.07 -44.10
C ILE A 2 42.54 -1.88 -43.83
N ALA A 3 41.75 -2.90 -44.15
CA ALA A 3 40.32 -2.96 -43.93
C ALA A 3 40.01 -3.14 -42.43
N ARG A 4 39.00 -2.44 -41.94
CA ARG A 4 38.35 -2.73 -40.65
C ARG A 4 36.84 -2.75 -40.86
N SER A 5 36.34 -3.89 -41.27
CA SER A 5 34.93 -4.26 -41.26
C SER A 5 34.55 -4.73 -39.85
N ALA A 6 33.78 -3.94 -39.10
CA ALA A 6 32.96 -4.41 -37.98
C ALA A 6 32.05 -3.29 -37.45
N LEU A 7 30.96 -2.98 -38.16
CA LEU A 7 29.79 -2.38 -37.52
C LEU A 7 28.79 -3.52 -37.29
N ARG A 8 28.86 -4.06 -36.07
CA ARG A 8 27.96 -5.10 -35.56
C ARG A 8 26.59 -4.48 -35.31
N ASN A 9 25.60 -5.06 -35.98
CA ASN A 9 24.17 -4.80 -35.80
C ASN A 9 23.75 -4.96 -34.34
N TYR A 10 23.28 -3.89 -33.71
CA TYR A 10 22.55 -3.94 -32.44
C TYR A 10 21.31 -3.06 -32.54
N LEU A 11 20.26 -3.59 -33.18
CA LEU A 11 18.98 -2.90 -33.32
C LEU A 11 17.82 -3.88 -33.17
N TRP A 12 17.89 -4.77 -32.17
CA TRP A 12 16.74 -5.63 -31.83
C TRP A 12 16.72 -5.88 -30.33
N ARG A 13 16.01 -5.03 -29.58
CA ARG A 13 15.43 -5.37 -28.26
C ARG A 13 14.57 -4.24 -27.70
N THR A 14 13.52 -3.85 -28.43
CA THR A 14 12.37 -3.17 -27.82
C THR A 14 11.35 -4.23 -27.38
N PHE A 15 11.64 -4.95 -26.29
CA PHE A 15 10.60 -5.72 -25.61
C PHE A 15 9.62 -4.75 -24.97
N ARG A 16 8.48 -4.53 -25.63
CA ARG A 16 7.31 -3.88 -25.05
C ARG A 16 6.84 -4.72 -23.87
N ARG A 17 7.14 -4.28 -22.64
CA ARG A 17 6.55 -4.85 -21.41
C ARG A 17 5.05 -4.57 -21.44
N ARG A 18 4.25 -5.57 -21.81
CA ARG A 18 2.78 -5.52 -21.71
C ARG A 18 2.41 -5.94 -20.28
N TYR A 19 1.89 -5.01 -19.49
CA TYR A 19 1.15 -5.35 -18.29
C TYR A 19 -0.24 -5.82 -18.71
N SER A 20 -0.66 -7.02 -18.28
CA SER A 20 -2.06 -7.42 -18.35
C SER A 20 -2.75 -6.95 -17.07
N GLU A 21 -3.61 -5.96 -17.19
CA GLU A 21 -4.54 -5.61 -16.12
C GLU A 21 -5.66 -6.67 -16.14
N SER A 22 -5.84 -7.40 -15.04
CA SER A 22 -6.93 -8.37 -14.91
C SER A 22 -8.25 -7.62 -14.68
N SER A 23 -8.97 -7.36 -15.75
CA SER A 23 -10.34 -6.83 -15.74
C SER A 23 -11.36 -7.95 -15.51
N SER A 24 -11.47 -8.47 -14.29
CA SER A 24 -12.61 -9.32 -13.83
C SER A 24 -12.50 -9.61 -12.32
N GLN A 25 -13.18 -8.84 -11.47
CA GLN A 25 -13.58 -9.33 -10.15
C GLN A 25 -15.09 -9.60 -10.20
N THR A 26 -15.43 -10.83 -10.58
CA THR A 26 -16.77 -11.39 -10.48
C THR A 26 -17.20 -11.41 -9.02
N GLN A 27 -18.46 -11.03 -8.81
CA GLN A 27 -19.14 -10.97 -7.50
C GLN A 27 -19.08 -12.32 -6.79
N GLY A 28 -18.42 -12.32 -5.63
CA GLY A 28 -18.44 -13.40 -4.65
C GLY A 28 -19.23 -12.95 -3.43
N SER A 29 -20.27 -13.72 -3.14
CA SER A 29 -21.17 -13.74 -1.99
C SER A 29 -20.62 -13.22 -0.65
N SER A 30 -21.38 -12.34 -0.01
CA SER A 30 -21.52 -12.18 1.44
C SER A 30 -20.29 -12.50 2.29
N PHE A 31 -19.28 -11.64 2.23
CA PHE A 31 -18.25 -11.60 3.24
C PHE A 31 -18.76 -10.73 4.38
N ALA A 32 -19.22 -11.37 5.45
CA ALA A 32 -19.18 -10.75 6.76
C ALA A 32 -17.76 -10.21 6.94
N SER A 33 -17.63 -8.91 7.23
CA SER A 33 -16.35 -8.28 7.53
C SER A 33 -15.60 -9.21 8.48
N PRO A 34 -14.44 -9.77 8.11
CA PRO A 34 -13.66 -10.52 9.07
C PRO A 34 -13.33 -9.49 10.14
N SER A 35 -13.97 -9.64 11.31
CA SER A 35 -13.46 -9.03 12.53
C SER A 35 -12.11 -9.69 12.71
N ALA A 36 -11.08 -9.13 12.08
CA ALA A 36 -9.72 -9.61 12.19
C ALA A 36 -9.47 -9.71 13.68
N VAL A 37 -9.16 -10.92 14.17
CA VAL A 37 -8.86 -11.13 15.58
C VAL A 37 -7.64 -10.28 15.88
N ILE A 38 -7.87 -9.08 16.41
CA ILE A 38 -6.82 -8.14 16.75
C ILE A 38 -6.04 -8.82 17.86
N ASN A 39 -4.79 -9.17 17.60
CA ASN A 39 -3.89 -9.65 18.62
C ASN A 39 -3.73 -8.53 19.66
N THR A 40 -4.42 -8.66 20.80
CA THR A 40 -4.46 -7.64 21.85
C THR A 40 -3.10 -7.39 22.49
N ASN A 41 -2.11 -8.25 22.22
CA ASN A 41 -0.74 -8.08 22.66
C ASN A 41 0.02 -6.99 21.89
N VAL A 42 -0.42 -6.66 20.67
CA VAL A 42 0.16 -5.58 19.87
C VAL A 42 -0.79 -4.39 19.93
N PRO A 43 -0.52 -3.37 20.77
CA PRO A 43 -1.26 -2.12 20.69
C PRO A 43 -1.02 -1.57 19.28
N GLY A 44 -2.08 -1.47 18.48
CA GLY A 44 -2.01 -0.89 17.14
C GLY A 44 -1.62 0.59 17.19
N LEU A 45 -1.69 1.26 16.04
CA LEU A 45 -1.43 2.70 15.95
C LEU A 45 -2.39 3.48 16.85
N SER A 46 -1.90 4.54 17.49
CA SER A 46 -2.71 5.31 18.44
C SER A 46 -3.78 6.16 17.74
N SER A 47 -4.65 6.77 18.55
CA SER A 47 -5.66 7.73 18.07
C SER A 47 -5.07 9.01 17.47
N ALA A 48 -3.76 9.25 17.62
CA ALA A 48 -3.05 10.32 16.93
C ALA A 48 -2.86 10.00 15.44
N VAL A 49 -2.82 8.72 15.06
CA VAL A 49 -2.59 8.26 13.69
C VAL A 49 -3.90 7.97 12.97
N ILE A 50 -4.85 7.31 13.63
CA ILE A 50 -6.15 6.92 13.04
C ILE A 50 -7.27 7.35 13.99
N HIS A 51 -8.30 8.00 13.46
CA HIS A 51 -9.51 8.32 14.22
C HIS A 51 -10.57 7.23 14.02
N PRO A 52 -10.72 6.27 14.94
CA PRO A 52 -11.66 5.18 14.76
C PRO A 52 -13.10 5.70 14.68
N SER A 53 -13.75 5.53 13.53
CA SER A 53 -15.17 5.82 13.35
C SER A 53 -16.00 4.55 13.63
N SER A 54 -17.08 4.70 14.39
CA SER A 54 -18.11 3.65 14.57
C SER A 54 -19.14 3.64 13.44
N GLN A 55 -19.17 4.69 12.62
CA GLN A 55 -20.11 4.87 11.51
C GLN A 55 -19.46 4.51 10.18
N PRO A 56 -20.26 4.04 9.18
CA PRO A 56 -19.74 3.78 7.85
C PRO A 56 -19.19 5.06 7.22
N VAL A 57 -17.93 5.02 6.80
CA VAL A 57 -17.20 6.16 6.22
C VAL A 57 -16.91 5.93 4.74
N GLY A 58 -17.05 6.98 3.91
CA GLY A 58 -16.66 6.98 2.49
C GLY A 58 -17.74 7.49 1.53
N PRO A 59 -17.40 7.86 0.28
CA PRO A 59 -18.37 8.30 -0.73
C PRO A 59 -19.30 7.16 -1.14
N GLY A 60 -20.62 7.36 -1.06
CA GLY A 60 -21.59 6.35 -1.45
C GLY A 60 -21.89 5.29 -0.37
N VAL A 61 -21.57 5.57 0.90
CA VAL A 61 -22.11 4.86 2.08
C VAL A 61 -23.62 5.08 2.28
N ASP A 62 -24.36 5.09 1.17
CA ASP A 62 -25.79 4.93 1.20
C ASP A 62 -26.06 3.55 1.82
N PRO A 63 -26.86 3.43 2.91
CA PRO A 63 -27.21 2.13 3.50
C PRO A 63 -27.91 1.19 2.49
N SER A 64 -28.32 1.73 1.33
CA SER A 64 -28.97 1.03 0.22
C SER A 64 -28.03 0.64 -0.95
N LYS A 65 -26.76 1.07 -0.97
CA LYS A 65 -25.80 0.72 -2.04
C LYS A 65 -25.06 -0.57 -1.66
N ASN A 66 -25.00 -1.51 -2.60
CA ASN A 66 -24.57 -2.88 -2.33
C ASN A 66 -23.04 -2.97 -2.21
N GLY A 67 -22.54 -2.78 -0.98
CA GLY A 67 -21.18 -3.11 -0.56
C GLY A 67 -20.42 -1.93 0.02
N ALA A 68 -20.02 -2.04 1.30
CA ALA A 68 -19.09 -1.10 1.91
C ALA A 68 -17.76 -1.08 1.17
N TYR A 69 -17.10 0.09 1.12
CA TYR A 69 -15.73 0.18 0.63
C TYR A 69 -14.83 -0.77 1.43
N LYS A 70 -13.90 -1.45 0.74
CA LYS A 70 -13.11 -2.53 1.36
C LYS A 70 -12.16 -2.05 2.46
N VAL A 71 -11.77 -0.77 2.46
CA VAL A 71 -10.80 -0.18 3.40
C VAL A 71 -11.35 1.14 3.97
N PRO A 72 -12.38 1.09 4.84
CA PRO A 72 -13.01 2.28 5.40
C PRO A 72 -12.03 3.14 6.21
N GLU A 73 -10.96 2.55 6.76
CA GLU A 73 -9.93 3.22 7.55
C GLU A 73 -9.22 4.33 6.77
N TYR A 74 -9.21 4.25 5.42
CA TYR A 74 -8.65 5.30 4.56
C TYR A 74 -9.29 6.67 4.80
N PHE A 75 -10.56 6.71 5.20
CA PHE A 75 -11.28 7.95 5.46
C PHE A 75 -11.09 8.48 6.89
N CYS A 76 -10.36 7.73 7.73
CA CYS A 76 -10.14 8.06 9.14
C CYS A 76 -8.75 8.66 9.42
N TYR A 77 -7.97 8.94 8.36
CA TYR A 77 -6.68 9.61 8.46
C TYR A 77 -6.85 11.14 8.41
N ASP A 78 -5.93 11.84 9.08
CA ASP A 78 -5.72 13.28 8.98
C ASP A 78 -4.42 13.57 8.19
N ASN A 79 -4.20 14.83 7.85
CA ASN A 79 -3.02 15.31 7.15
C ASN A 79 -1.70 14.96 7.87
N MET A 80 -1.75 14.82 9.19
CA MET A 80 -0.58 14.50 10.02
C MET A 80 -0.39 13.01 10.31
N SER A 81 -1.35 12.15 9.95
CA SER A 81 -1.32 10.72 10.27
C SER A 81 -0.04 10.02 9.83
N TYR A 82 0.52 10.40 8.68
CA TYR A 82 1.78 9.84 8.18
C TYR A 82 2.96 10.10 9.14
N PHE A 83 3.08 11.33 9.63
CA PHE A 83 4.19 11.73 10.51
C PHE A 83 4.06 11.12 11.90
N GLU A 84 2.84 11.06 12.43
CA GLU A 84 2.57 10.41 13.72
C GLU A 84 2.88 8.91 13.66
N ALA A 85 2.53 8.24 12.55
CA ALA A 85 2.88 6.83 12.34
C ALA A 85 4.41 6.62 12.34
N GLU A 86 5.16 7.52 11.72
CA GLU A 86 6.62 7.47 11.73
C GLU A 86 7.20 7.61 13.14
N ILE A 87 6.68 8.54 13.95
CA ILE A 87 7.10 8.75 15.34
C ILE A 87 6.83 7.49 16.18
N GLU A 88 5.65 6.89 16.04
CA GLU A 88 5.28 5.68 16.78
C GLU A 88 6.13 4.47 16.37
N MET A 89 6.35 4.29 15.07
CA MET A 89 7.16 3.18 14.56
C MET A 89 8.66 3.35 14.81
N ALA A 90 9.15 4.57 15.04
CA ALA A 90 10.57 4.83 15.28
C ALA A 90 11.15 4.02 16.45
N LYS A 91 10.33 3.73 17.47
CA LYS A 91 10.71 2.91 18.63
C LYS A 91 11.08 1.47 18.28
N PHE A 92 10.52 0.96 17.18
CA PHE A 92 10.74 -0.40 16.70
C PHE A 92 11.79 -0.47 15.58
N ARG A 93 12.37 0.67 15.17
CA ARG A 93 13.42 0.70 14.15
C ARG A 93 14.75 0.22 14.73
N LEU A 94 15.53 -0.44 13.89
CA LEU A 94 16.92 -0.76 14.18
C LEU A 94 17.75 0.53 14.27
N PRO A 95 18.84 0.54 15.06
CA PRO A 95 19.73 1.70 15.12
C PRO A 95 20.33 1.98 13.73
N GLN A 96 20.43 3.27 13.39
CA GLN A 96 21.01 3.70 12.14
C GLN A 96 22.51 3.30 12.09
N PRO A 97 23.01 2.76 10.96
CA PRO A 97 24.43 2.46 10.83
C PRO A 97 25.26 3.74 10.96
N SER A 98 26.36 3.67 11.69
CA SER A 98 27.31 4.78 11.82
C SER A 98 28.28 4.82 10.64
N ALA A 99 28.53 6.00 10.09
CA ALA A 99 29.51 6.21 9.01
C ALA A 99 30.98 6.14 9.47
N THR A 100 31.25 5.74 10.71
CA THR A 100 32.60 5.67 11.27
C THR A 100 33.47 4.76 10.41
N LYS A 101 34.52 5.34 9.82
CA LYS A 101 35.57 4.59 9.14
C LYS A 101 36.43 3.93 10.23
N LYS A 102 36.57 2.61 10.19
CA LYS A 102 37.60 1.92 10.99
C LYS A 102 38.98 2.34 10.52
#